data_AF-A0A4Q3SBU4-F1
#
_entry.id   AF-A0A4Q3SBU4-F1
#
_cell.length_a   1.000
_cell.length_b   1.000
_cell.length_c   1.000
_cell.angle_alpha   90.00
_cell.angle_beta   90.00
_cell.angle_gamma   90.00
#
_symmetry.space_group_name_H-M   'P 1'
#
loop_
_entity.id
_entity.type
_entity.pdbx_description
1 polymer ?
#
loop_
_entity_poly.entity_id
_entity_poly.type
_entity_poly.pdbx_seq_one_letter_code
_entity_poly.pdbx_strand_id
1 'polypeptide(L)'
;MSDENDNRPGRPPITLKPRTGSVSAGVVKQSFSHGRTKTVVVETKRQRTHSAPAANLAGPSAAERRPAPGQPQQRPQGPQGSGGLSADEMRARQAAIESAQRQAQIQAAARAEEARKAAAAAEAAKVAPTPAPAPGRRARRPRARPE
;
A
#
# COMPACT_ATOMS: atom_id res chain seq x y z
N MET A 1 34.95 -19.39 34.79
CA MET A 1 35.72 -18.19 34.44
C MET A 1 34.87 -17.00 34.84
N SER A 2 35.34 -16.21 35.80
CA SER A 2 34.59 -15.08 36.37
C SER A 2 34.66 -13.87 35.44
N ASP A 3 33.53 -13.17 35.29
CA ASP A 3 33.36 -12.02 34.40
C ASP A 3 34.02 -10.77 35.02
N GLU A 4 35.25 -10.51 34.60
CA GLU A 4 36.10 -9.40 35.06
C GLU A 4 35.81 -8.12 34.24
N ASN A 5 34.59 -7.57 34.31
CA ASN A 5 34.27 -6.33 33.58
C ASN A 5 33.42 -5.30 34.36
N ASP A 6 32.98 -5.61 35.58
CA ASP A 6 32.06 -4.73 36.34
C ASP A 6 32.75 -3.65 37.21
N ASN A 7 34.09 -3.56 37.23
CA ASN A 7 34.81 -2.71 38.21
C ASN A 7 35.68 -1.60 37.61
N ARG A 8 35.16 -0.88 36.60
CA ARG A 8 35.75 0.39 36.17
C ARG A 8 34.86 1.54 36.64
N PRO A 9 35.35 2.53 37.42
CA PRO A 9 34.59 3.75 37.73
C PRO A 9 34.54 4.65 36.48
N GLY A 10 33.89 4.17 35.43
CA GLY A 10 33.62 4.88 34.19
C GLY A 10 32.30 5.61 34.30
N ARG A 11 32.28 6.87 33.84
CA ARG A 11 31.11 7.77 33.86
C ARG A 11 29.79 7.05 33.55
N PRO A 12 28.70 7.39 34.26
CA PRO A 12 27.39 6.82 33.96
C PRO A 12 27.04 7.07 32.49
N PRO A 13 26.53 6.05 31.77
CA PRO A 13 26.24 6.18 30.35
C PRO A 13 25.17 7.27 30.16
N ILE A 14 25.49 8.27 29.32
CA ILE A 14 24.55 9.32 28.93
C ILE A 14 23.45 8.68 28.09
N THR A 15 22.38 8.27 28.76
CA THR A 15 21.18 7.73 28.13
C THR A 15 20.10 8.80 28.19
N LEU A 16 19.63 9.24 27.02
CA LEU A 16 18.39 10.02 26.95
C LEU A 16 17.25 9.07 27.35
N LYS A 17 16.68 9.26 28.54
CA LYS A 17 15.39 8.61 28.84
C LYS A 17 14.38 9.14 27.83
N PRO A 18 13.73 8.30 27.01
CA PRO A 18 12.60 8.75 26.22
C PRO A 18 11.56 9.31 27.18
N ARG A 19 11.21 10.59 27.00
CA ARG A 19 10.22 11.27 27.84
C ARG A 19 8.91 10.50 27.69
N THR A 20 8.34 10.05 28.80
CA THR A 20 7.06 9.34 28.84
C THR A 20 6.01 10.16 28.07
N GLY A 21 5.51 9.60 26.96
CA GLY A 21 4.53 10.24 26.07
C GLY A 21 5.09 10.98 24.85
N SER A 22 6.41 11.08 24.69
CA SER A 22 7.02 11.70 23.50
C SER A 22 7.17 10.65 22.40
N VAL A 23 6.22 10.62 21.47
CA VAL A 23 6.40 9.95 20.18
C VAL A 23 7.43 10.71 19.34
N SER A 24 8.28 10.00 18.59
CA SER A 24 9.28 10.61 17.72
C SER A 24 8.63 11.55 16.71
N ALA A 25 9.31 12.65 16.36
CA ALA A 25 8.78 13.62 15.40
C ALA A 25 8.37 12.90 14.09
N GLY A 26 7.13 13.10 13.66
CA GLY A 26 6.56 12.43 12.48
C GLY A 26 5.94 11.05 12.75
N VAL A 27 5.78 10.64 14.01
CA VAL A 27 5.10 9.38 14.37
C VAL A 27 3.97 9.68 15.34
N VAL A 28 2.77 9.15 15.10
CA VAL A 28 1.60 9.34 15.96
C VAL A 28 0.91 8.01 16.29
N LYS A 29 0.29 7.96 17.46
CA LYS A 29 -0.53 6.82 17.90
C LYS A 29 -1.95 7.00 17.34
N GLN A 30 -2.29 6.29 16.28
CA GLN A 30 -3.60 6.38 15.62
C GLN A 30 -4.50 5.21 16.03
N SER A 31 -5.78 5.51 16.24
CA SER A 31 -6.83 4.49 16.41
C SER A 31 -7.45 4.15 15.06
N PHE A 32 -7.49 2.87 14.71
CA PHE A 32 -8.13 2.34 13.50
C PHE A 32 -9.56 1.88 13.81
N SER A 33 -10.44 1.91 12.81
CA SER A 33 -11.86 1.53 12.93
C SER A 33 -12.11 0.15 13.56
N HIS A 34 -11.17 -0.78 13.43
CA HIS A 34 -11.24 -2.13 13.97
C HIS A 34 -10.83 -2.24 15.46
N GLY A 35 -10.87 -1.14 16.21
CA GLY A 35 -10.54 -1.10 17.64
C GLY A 35 -9.05 -1.26 17.95
N ARG A 36 -8.18 -1.18 16.94
CA ARG A 36 -6.73 -1.34 17.11
C ARG A 36 -6.05 0.02 17.14
N THR A 37 -5.18 0.21 18.11
CA THR A 37 -4.25 1.34 18.12
C THR A 37 -2.93 0.90 17.48
N LYS A 38 -2.42 1.66 16.51
CA LYS A 38 -1.07 1.41 15.97
C LYS A 38 -0.27 2.72 15.89
N THR A 39 1.03 2.55 15.88
CA THR A 39 1.99 3.62 15.62
C THR A 39 2.11 3.81 14.12
N VAL A 40 1.78 5.00 13.62
CA VAL A 40 1.80 5.33 12.18
C VAL A 40 2.79 6.47 11.95
N VAL A 41 3.60 6.33 10.91
CA VAL A 41 4.51 7.39 10.45
C VAL A 41 3.73 8.36 9.56
N VAL A 42 3.82 9.65 9.84
CA VAL A 42 3.23 10.73 9.07
C VAL A 42 4.31 11.34 8.18
N GLU A 43 4.24 11.02 6.88
CA GLU A 43 5.06 11.68 5.88
C GLU A 43 4.50 13.07 5.60
N THR A 44 5.15 14.10 6.13
CA THR A 44 4.78 15.48 5.83
C THR A 44 5.55 15.94 4.59
N LYS A 45 4.82 16.22 3.50
CA LYS A 45 5.40 16.77 2.27
C LYS A 45 5.99 18.15 2.55
N ARG A 46 7.32 18.26 2.49
CA ARG A 46 8.02 19.55 2.58
C ARG A 46 8.27 20.10 1.17
N GLN A 47 8.01 21.38 0.98
CA GLN A 47 8.36 22.09 -0.25
C GLN A 47 9.89 22.10 -0.38
N ARG A 48 10.42 21.66 -1.54
CA ARG A 48 11.85 21.78 -1.84
C ARG A 48 12.12 23.22 -2.25
N THR A 49 12.64 24.02 -1.32
CA THR A 49 13.18 25.35 -1.62
C THR A 49 14.53 25.20 -2.33
N HIS A 50 14.78 25.99 -3.37
CA HIS A 50 16.04 25.98 -4.14
C HIS A 50 17.27 26.43 -3.33
N SER A 51 17.06 26.98 -2.13
CA SER A 51 18.08 27.11 -1.09
C SER A 51 17.90 26.01 -0.07
N ALA A 52 18.96 25.28 0.24
CA ALA A 52 18.96 24.27 1.30
C ALA A 52 18.51 24.94 2.62
N PRO A 53 17.35 24.56 3.20
CA PRO A 53 17.04 24.99 4.54
C PRO A 53 18.03 24.31 5.49
N ALA A 54 18.54 25.06 6.47
CA ALA A 54 19.40 24.52 7.53
C ALA A 54 18.82 23.19 8.03
N ALA A 55 19.68 22.17 8.06
CA ALA A 55 19.32 20.80 8.39
C ALA A 55 18.46 20.79 9.66
N ASN A 56 17.19 20.40 9.52
CA ASN A 56 16.34 20.18 10.67
C ASN A 56 16.86 18.92 11.36
N LEU A 57 17.48 19.09 12.54
CA LEU A 57 18.00 18.03 13.42
C LEU A 57 16.93 17.06 13.95
N ALA A 58 15.69 17.16 13.46
CA ALA A 58 14.52 16.39 13.90
C ALA A 58 13.92 15.51 12.79
N GLY A 59 14.60 15.35 11.64
CA GLY A 59 14.29 14.27 10.70
C GLY A 59 14.96 12.97 11.16
N PRO A 60 14.38 11.78 10.91
CA PRO A 60 15.04 10.52 11.24
C PRO A 60 16.39 10.49 10.52
N SER A 61 17.46 10.50 11.30
CA SER A 61 18.82 10.50 10.79
C SER A 61 19.08 9.13 10.14
N ALA A 62 19.88 9.10 9.07
CA ALA A 62 20.40 7.84 8.53
C ALA A 62 21.14 6.99 9.61
N ALA A 63 21.49 7.59 10.75
CA ALA A 63 22.02 6.93 11.94
C ALA A 63 21.03 6.03 12.71
N GLU A 64 19.71 6.16 12.52
CA GLU A 64 18.72 5.23 13.11
C GLU A 64 18.63 3.89 12.37
N ARG A 65 19.33 3.74 11.23
CA ARG A 65 19.66 2.42 10.67
C ARG A 65 20.79 1.79 11.49
N ARG A 66 20.52 1.43 12.73
CA ARG A 66 21.39 0.55 13.52
C ARG A 66 21.40 -0.84 12.86
N PRO A 67 22.56 -1.40 12.45
CA PRO A 67 22.61 -2.82 12.10
C PRO A 67 22.23 -3.64 13.34
N ALA A 68 21.31 -4.57 13.18
CA ALA A 68 20.90 -5.49 14.25
C ALA A 68 22.14 -6.20 14.84
N PRO A 69 22.29 -6.26 16.18
CA PRO A 69 23.36 -7.05 16.80
C PRO A 69 22.99 -8.53 16.68
N GLY A 70 23.87 -9.30 16.03
CA GLY A 70 23.74 -10.75 15.89
C GLY A 70 23.83 -11.21 14.43
N GLN A 71 24.96 -10.97 13.78
CA GLN A 71 25.33 -11.80 12.62
C GLN A 71 25.92 -13.10 13.18
N PRO A 72 25.25 -14.27 13.07
CA PRO A 72 25.96 -15.53 13.16
C PRO A 72 26.97 -15.56 12.00
N GLN A 73 28.14 -16.08 12.32
CA GLN A 73 29.34 -16.14 11.49
C GLN A 73 29.06 -16.20 9.99
N GLN A 74 29.72 -15.32 9.25
CA GLN A 74 29.82 -15.36 7.81
C GLN A 74 30.34 -16.75 7.41
N ARG A 75 29.43 -17.62 6.97
CA ARG A 75 29.79 -18.81 6.20
C ARG A 75 30.56 -18.32 4.96
N PRO A 76 31.57 -19.06 4.49
CA PRO A 76 32.35 -18.67 3.31
C PRO A 76 31.39 -18.33 2.18
N GLN A 77 31.44 -17.07 1.76
CA GLN A 77 30.66 -16.56 0.65
C GLN A 77 31.16 -17.28 -0.61
N GLY A 78 30.43 -18.33 -1.01
CA GLY A 78 30.55 -18.88 -2.35
C GLY A 78 30.30 -17.78 -3.38
N PRO A 79 30.82 -17.92 -4.62
CA PRO A 79 30.90 -16.84 -5.57
C PRO A 79 29.52 -16.21 -5.78
N GLN A 80 29.43 -14.92 -5.45
CA GLN A 80 28.27 -14.05 -5.61
C GLN A 80 27.99 -13.85 -7.10
N GLY A 81 27.47 -14.88 -7.75
CA GLY A 81 26.71 -14.80 -8.99
C GLY A 81 25.23 -14.81 -8.64
N SER A 82 24.51 -13.75 -8.97
CA SER A 82 23.04 -13.65 -8.87
C SER A 82 22.43 -14.04 -7.51
N GLY A 83 22.62 -13.18 -6.50
CA GLY A 83 21.59 -12.94 -5.48
C GLY A 83 21.30 -14.04 -4.46
N GLY A 84 22.20 -15.01 -4.26
CA GLY A 84 22.09 -15.99 -3.16
C GLY A 84 20.88 -16.92 -3.24
N LEU A 85 20.23 -17.03 -4.41
CA LEU A 85 19.13 -17.95 -4.65
C LEU A 85 19.67 -19.27 -5.18
N SER A 86 19.13 -20.38 -4.69
CA SER A 86 19.40 -21.70 -5.28
C SER A 86 18.83 -21.80 -6.70
N ALA A 87 19.34 -22.74 -7.51
CA ALA A 87 18.86 -22.95 -8.87
C ALA A 87 17.36 -23.29 -8.93
N ASP A 88 16.86 -24.02 -7.93
CA ASP A 88 15.45 -24.38 -7.83
C ASP A 88 14.58 -23.16 -7.50
N GLU A 89 15.05 -22.27 -6.62
CA GLU A 89 14.36 -21.01 -6.33
C GLU A 89 14.31 -20.08 -7.55
N MET A 90 15.38 -20.01 -8.34
CA MET A 90 15.38 -19.24 -9.59
C MET A 90 14.37 -19.78 -10.59
N ARG A 91 14.28 -21.11 -10.76
CA ARG A 91 13.29 -21.76 -11.62
C ARG A 91 11.86 -21.53 -11.14
N ALA A 92 11.61 -21.66 -9.84
CA ALA A 92 10.30 -21.40 -9.25
C ALA A 92 9.87 -19.94 -9.47
N ARG A 93 10.80 -18.99 -9.31
CA ARG A 93 10.56 -17.57 -9.59
C ARG A 93 10.23 -17.32 -11.06
N GLN A 94 10.98 -17.94 -11.97
CA GLN A 94 10.73 -17.81 -13.41
C GLN A 94 9.34 -18.37 -13.78
N ALA A 95 8.98 -19.55 -13.26
CA ALA A 95 7.67 -20.15 -13.47
C ALA A 95 6.52 -19.28 -12.93
N ALA A 96 6.72 -18.62 -11.78
CA ALA A 96 5.74 -17.70 -11.20
C ALA A 96 5.56 -16.43 -12.05
N ILE A 97 6.66 -15.90 -12.62
CA ILE A 97 6.58 -14.75 -13.54
C ILE A 97 5.82 -15.13 -14.81
N GLU A 98 6.11 -16.29 -15.40
CA GLU A 98 5.45 -16.76 -16.62
C GLU A 98 3.96 -17.08 -16.40
N SER A 99 3.59 -17.62 -15.25
CA SER A 99 2.17 -17.85 -14.91
C SER A 99 1.43 -16.54 -14.72
N ALA A 100 2.03 -15.56 -14.02
CA ALA A 100 1.46 -14.23 -13.84
C ALA A 100 1.27 -13.49 -15.18
N GLN A 101 2.27 -13.56 -16.08
CA GLN A 101 2.17 -12.97 -17.42
C GLN A 101 1.05 -13.60 -18.25
N ARG A 102 0.93 -14.93 -18.23
CA ARG A 102 -0.17 -15.63 -18.92
C ARG A 102 -1.54 -15.21 -18.38
N GLN A 103 -1.69 -15.14 -17.05
CA GLN A 103 -2.94 -14.69 -16.43
C GLN A 103 -3.27 -13.24 -16.79
N ALA A 104 -2.27 -12.36 -16.84
CA ALA A 104 -2.46 -10.97 -17.25
C ALA A 104 -2.94 -10.85 -18.71
N GLN A 105 -2.38 -11.67 -19.62
CA GLN A 105 -2.82 -11.70 -21.01
C GLN A 105 -4.26 -12.20 -21.15
N ILE A 106 -4.63 -13.28 -20.44
CA ILE A 106 -6.00 -13.80 -20.45
C ILE A 106 -6.98 -12.75 -19.92
N GLN A 107 -6.65 -12.09 -18.82
CA GLN A 107 -7.51 -11.03 -18.28
C GLN A 107 -7.63 -9.83 -19.22
N ALA A 108 -6.54 -9.43 -19.89
CA ALA A 108 -6.58 -8.35 -20.86
C ALA A 108 -7.48 -8.70 -22.06
N ALA A 109 -7.39 -9.93 -22.58
CA ALA A 109 -8.27 -10.42 -23.64
C ALA A 109 -9.74 -10.44 -23.19
N ALA A 110 -10.04 -10.97 -22.00
CA ALA A 110 -11.39 -11.01 -21.46
C ALA A 110 -11.99 -9.60 -21.30
N ARG A 111 -11.22 -8.63 -20.76
CA ARG A 111 -11.67 -7.24 -20.65
C ARG A 111 -11.88 -6.59 -22.02
N ALA A 112 -11.05 -6.91 -23.01
CA ALA A 112 -11.22 -6.38 -24.37
C ALA A 112 -12.50 -6.91 -25.02
N GLU A 113 -12.82 -8.20 -24.83
CA GLU A 113 -14.09 -8.76 -25.30
C GLU A 113 -15.31 -8.17 -24.59
N GLU A 114 -15.24 -8.02 -23.27
CA GLU A 114 -16.30 -7.38 -22.48
C GLU A 114 -16.53 -5.94 -22.93
N ALA A 115 -15.46 -5.17 -23.14
CA ALA A 115 -15.54 -3.82 -23.67
C ALA A 115 -16.17 -3.77 -25.07
N ARG A 116 -15.83 -4.71 -25.97
CA ARG A 116 -16.46 -4.81 -27.29
C ARG A 116 -17.95 -5.14 -27.19
N LYS A 117 -18.34 -6.08 -26.33
CA LYS A 117 -19.74 -6.44 -26.10
C LYS A 117 -20.53 -5.27 -25.51
N ALA A 118 -19.96 -4.57 -24.54
CA ALA A 118 -20.56 -3.39 -23.94
C ALA A 118 -20.73 -2.25 -24.97
N ALA A 119 -19.73 -2.03 -25.83
CA ALA A 119 -19.81 -1.04 -26.90
C ALA A 119 -20.91 -1.40 -27.93
N ALA A 120 -20.99 -2.67 -28.34
CA ALA A 120 -22.04 -3.15 -29.25
C ALA A 120 -23.45 -3.04 -28.63
N ALA A 121 -23.59 -3.39 -27.35
CA ALA A 121 -24.86 -3.23 -26.63
C ALA A 121 -25.27 -1.75 -26.49
N ALA A 122 -24.31 -0.86 -26.23
CA ALA A 122 -24.54 0.58 -26.17
C ALA A 122 -24.92 1.18 -27.53
N GLU A 123 -24.37 0.64 -28.62
CA GLU A 123 -24.73 1.03 -29.99
C GLU A 123 -26.12 0.53 -30.37
N ALA A 124 -26.45 -0.72 -30.08
CA ALA A 124 -27.79 -1.28 -30.28
C ALA A 124 -28.87 -0.52 -29.49
N ALA A 125 -28.56 -0.08 -28.26
CA ALA A 125 -29.49 0.73 -27.44
C ALA A 125 -29.75 2.13 -28.02
N LYS A 126 -28.81 2.69 -28.81
CA LYS A 126 -28.98 3.99 -29.48
C LYS A 126 -29.81 3.89 -30.76
N VAL A 127 -29.77 2.74 -31.43
CA VAL A 127 -30.49 2.49 -32.71
C VAL A 127 -31.92 2.00 -32.46
N ALA A 128 -32.26 1.54 -31.26
CA ALA A 128 -33.61 1.12 -30.92
C ALA A 128 -34.61 2.30 -31.03
N PRO A 129 -35.67 2.18 -31.86
CA PRO A 129 -36.67 3.24 -32.02
C PRO A 129 -37.45 3.41 -30.71
N THR A 130 -37.64 4.67 -30.30
CA THR A 130 -38.45 5.06 -29.15
C THR A 130 -39.85 4.43 -29.29
N PRO A 131 -40.32 3.60 -28.33
CA PRO A 131 -41.67 3.06 -28.41
C PRO A 131 -42.66 4.23 -28.39
N ALA A 132 -43.49 4.30 -29.42
CA ALA A 132 -44.50 5.35 -29.60
C ALA A 132 -45.36 5.49 -28.33
N PRO A 133 -45.67 6.71 -27.87
CA PRO A 133 -46.46 6.90 -26.67
C PRO A 133 -47.84 6.28 -26.87
N ALA A 134 -48.18 5.33 -25.98
CA ALA A 134 -49.47 4.64 -25.99
C ALA A 134 -50.63 5.67 -25.99
N PRO A 135 -51.68 5.47 -26.80
CA PRO A 135 -52.78 6.43 -26.88
C PRO A 135 -53.42 6.57 -25.50
N GLY A 136 -53.43 7.81 -25.01
CA GLY A 136 -53.83 8.18 -23.67
C GLY A 136 -55.16 7.53 -23.26
N ARG A 137 -55.13 6.86 -22.09
CA ARG A 137 -56.34 6.49 -21.37
C ARG A 137 -57.14 7.76 -21.10
N ARG A 138 -58.12 8.03 -21.96
CA ARG A 138 -59.13 9.07 -21.75
C ARG A 138 -59.72 8.86 -20.36
N ALA A 139 -59.40 9.78 -19.46
CA ALA A 139 -59.96 9.82 -18.11
C ALA A 139 -61.49 9.77 -18.22
N ARG A 140 -62.07 8.70 -17.70
CA ARG A 140 -63.52 8.60 -17.52
C ARG A 140 -63.92 9.68 -16.53
N ARG A 141 -64.53 10.77 -17.01
CA ARG A 141 -65.23 11.75 -16.19
C ARG A 141 -66.30 11.03 -15.36
N PRO A 142 -66.38 11.22 -14.03
CA PRO A 142 -67.53 10.74 -13.29
C PRO A 142 -68.74 11.59 -13.72
N ARG A 143 -69.80 10.92 -14.17
CA ARG A 143 -71.10 11.57 -14.39
C ARG A 143 -71.64 11.97 -13.01
N ALA A 144 -71.75 13.27 -12.76
CA ALA A 144 -72.56 13.79 -11.68
C ALA A 144 -74.03 13.38 -11.92
N ARG A 145 -74.65 12.81 -10.90
CA ARG A 145 -76.06 12.43 -10.88
C ARG A 145 -76.83 13.61 -10.26
N PRO A 146 -77.83 14.20 -10.94
CA PRO A 146 -78.70 15.19 -10.32
C PRO A 146 -79.87 14.49 -9.60
N GLU A 147 -80.26 15.11 -8.48
CA GLU A 147 -81.42 14.92 -7.58
C GLU A 147 -81.90 13.50 -7.24
#